data_AF-A0A0R3SM52-F1
#
_entry.id   AF-A0A0R3SM52-F1
#
_cell.length_a   1.000
_cell.length_b   1.000
_cell.length_c   1.000
_cell.angle_alpha   90.00
_cell.angle_beta   90.00
_cell.angle_gamma   90.00
#
_symmetry.space_group_name_H-M   'P 1'
#
loop_
_entity.id
_entity.type
_entity.pdbx_description
1 polymer ?
#
loop_
_entity_poly.entity_id
_entity_poly.type
_entity_poly.pdbx_seq_one_letter_code
_entity_poly.pdbx_strand_id
1 'polypeptide(L)'
;LNSRLVSFGPCQTPTLGFCVKRHDRIQSFKPETFWRIAASIVANENGDRLPLAWNRDRLFDKEAATVFLNAVSGADKAIVVDVSRKVKVKQRPQGLNTVELLRVASAALGIGPHSAMAVAERLYTSGFINYPRTESTAYPPSMDLKALLRQHVNHPRWGSVVREMLDSGYYHSPRAGHNAGDHPPIAPMRCTTELSGDAARIYDYVAQHFIATSHNGG
;
A
#
# COMPACT_ATOMS: atom_id res chain seq x y z
N LEU A 1 -14.65 -42.64 -1.92
CA LEU A 1 -14.56 -41.18 -1.69
C LEU A 1 -14.94 -40.91 -0.24
N ASN A 2 -14.03 -40.33 0.54
CA ASN A 2 -14.24 -40.10 1.98
C ASN A 2 -15.18 -38.89 2.14
N SER A 3 -16.48 -39.13 2.33
CA SER A 3 -17.55 -38.12 2.33
C SER A 3 -17.44 -37.07 3.45
N ARG A 4 -16.51 -37.24 4.39
CA ARG A 4 -16.29 -36.34 5.54
C ARG A 4 -15.58 -35.02 5.21
N LEU A 5 -14.99 -34.86 4.02
CA LEU A 5 -14.19 -33.67 3.64
C LEU A 5 -14.91 -32.73 2.65
N VAL A 6 -16.02 -33.16 2.05
CA VAL A 6 -16.75 -32.35 1.07
C VAL A 6 -17.78 -31.50 1.81
N SER A 7 -17.68 -30.18 1.66
CA SER A 7 -18.67 -29.23 2.18
C SER A 7 -19.03 -28.20 1.12
N PHE A 8 -20.27 -27.72 1.18
CA PHE A 8 -20.77 -26.64 0.33
C PHE A 8 -21.29 -25.51 1.20
N GLY A 9 -21.06 -24.27 0.78
CA GLY A 9 -21.69 -23.12 1.42
C GLY A 9 -21.75 -21.91 0.49
N PRO A 10 -22.81 -21.09 0.59
CA PRO A 10 -23.09 -20.01 -0.36
C PRO A 10 -22.03 -18.90 -0.39
N CYS A 11 -21.21 -18.75 0.67
CA CYS A 11 -20.10 -17.81 0.72
C CYS A 11 -18.72 -18.50 0.54
N GLN A 12 -18.51 -19.65 1.21
CA GLN A 12 -17.24 -20.37 1.14
C GLN A 12 -16.93 -20.88 -0.27
N THR A 13 -17.94 -21.36 -1.00
CA THR A 13 -17.76 -21.96 -2.33
C THR A 13 -17.38 -20.90 -3.38
N PRO A 14 -18.05 -19.73 -3.48
CA PRO A 14 -17.58 -18.64 -4.34
C PRO A 14 -16.19 -18.11 -3.94
N THR A 15 -15.89 -18.07 -2.64
CA THR A 15 -14.57 -17.64 -2.14
C THR A 15 -13.45 -18.56 -2.64
N LEU A 16 -13.63 -19.88 -2.53
CA LEU A 16 -12.72 -20.86 -3.12
C LEU A 16 -12.64 -20.73 -4.64
N GLY A 17 -13.77 -20.38 -5.29
CA GLY A 17 -13.85 -20.11 -6.72
C GLY A 17 -12.86 -19.05 -7.20
N PHE A 18 -12.56 -18.00 -6.43
CA PHE A 18 -11.52 -17.02 -6.80
C PHE A 18 -10.12 -17.64 -6.85
N CYS A 19 -9.80 -18.50 -5.89
CA CYS A 19 -8.51 -19.21 -5.85
C CYS A 19 -8.36 -20.17 -7.04
N VAL A 20 -9.41 -20.96 -7.31
CA VAL A 20 -9.44 -21.90 -8.44
C VAL A 20 -9.34 -21.16 -9.77
N LYS A 21 -10.14 -20.10 -9.97
CA LYS A 21 -10.05 -19.27 -11.18
C LYS A 21 -8.65 -18.69 -11.39
N ARG A 22 -7.97 -18.26 -10.32
CA ARG A 22 -6.58 -17.80 -10.42
C ARG A 22 -5.63 -18.94 -10.77
N HIS A 23 -5.81 -20.11 -10.18
CA HIS A 23 -5.04 -21.32 -10.49
C HIS A 23 -5.19 -21.73 -11.96
N ASP A 24 -6.42 -21.82 -12.47
CA ASP A 24 -6.70 -22.20 -13.86
C ASP A 24 -6.09 -21.21 -14.84
N ARG A 25 -6.12 -19.91 -14.51
CA ARG A 25 -5.43 -18.87 -15.30
C ARG A 25 -3.91 -19.01 -15.30
N ILE A 26 -3.31 -19.54 -14.23
CA ILE A 26 -1.87 -19.84 -14.18
C ILE A 26 -1.58 -21.08 -15.01
N GLN A 27 -2.37 -22.14 -14.86
CA GLN A 27 -2.18 -23.41 -15.57
C GLN A 27 -2.38 -23.27 -17.09
N SER A 28 -3.35 -22.46 -17.50
CA SER A 28 -3.63 -22.20 -18.92
C SER A 28 -2.78 -21.08 -19.52
N PHE A 29 -1.94 -20.41 -18.73
CA PHE A 29 -1.05 -19.37 -19.24
C PHE A 29 0.01 -20.00 -20.15
N LYS A 30 0.06 -19.54 -21.41
CA LYS A 30 1.11 -19.90 -22.36
C LYS A 30 2.08 -18.71 -22.45
N PRO A 31 3.28 -18.79 -21.86
CA PRO A 31 4.27 -17.73 -21.98
C PRO A 31 4.61 -17.46 -23.44
N GLU A 32 4.68 -16.18 -23.80
CA GLU A 32 5.05 -15.74 -25.14
C GLU A 32 6.42 -15.07 -25.10
N THR A 33 7.30 -15.46 -26.01
CA THR A 33 8.62 -14.84 -26.13
C THR A 33 8.45 -13.41 -26.64
N PHE A 34 9.15 -12.47 -26.02
CA PHE A 34 9.23 -11.10 -26.48
C PHE A 34 10.67 -10.60 -26.44
N TRP A 35 10.94 -9.57 -27.22
CA TRP A 35 12.24 -8.93 -27.37
C TRP A 35 12.15 -7.46 -26.95
N ARG A 36 13.18 -6.98 -26.25
CA ARG A 36 13.37 -5.57 -25.88
C ARG A 36 14.76 -5.15 -26.28
N ILE A 37 14.90 -3.92 -26.77
CA ILE A 37 16.21 -3.32 -26.98
C ILE A 37 16.61 -2.63 -25.67
N ALA A 38 17.68 -3.11 -25.06
CA ALA A 38 18.28 -2.50 -23.88
C ALA A 38 19.53 -1.73 -24.30
N ALA A 39 19.57 -0.44 -23.98
CA ALA A 39 20.72 0.42 -24.21
C ALA A 39 21.09 1.14 -22.91
N SER A 40 22.36 1.54 -22.78
CA SER A 40 22.83 2.34 -21.64
C SER A 40 23.87 3.35 -22.10
N ILE A 41 23.85 4.54 -21.52
CA ILE A 41 24.86 5.57 -21.77
C ILE A 41 25.71 5.82 -20.52
N VAL A 42 26.93 6.31 -20.70
CA VAL A 42 27.74 6.81 -19.58
C VAL A 42 27.15 8.15 -19.14
N ALA A 43 26.70 8.22 -17.89
CA ALA A 43 25.95 9.34 -17.34
C ALA A 43 26.86 10.43 -16.77
N ASN A 44 28.08 10.08 -16.34
CA ASN A 44 29.03 10.98 -15.72
C ASN A 44 30.48 10.49 -15.90
N GLU A 45 31.43 11.32 -15.48
CA GLU A 45 32.88 11.06 -15.56
C GLU A 45 33.32 9.85 -14.72
N ASN A 46 32.52 9.43 -13.73
CA ASN A 46 32.78 8.26 -12.90
C ASN A 46 32.48 6.93 -13.62
N GLY A 47 31.90 6.98 -14.83
CA GLY A 47 31.56 5.79 -15.60
C GLY A 47 30.21 5.18 -15.25
N ASP A 48 29.36 5.86 -14.49
CA ASP A 48 28.03 5.36 -14.13
C ASP A 48 27.18 5.16 -15.38
N ARG A 49 26.48 4.04 -15.49
CA ARG A 49 25.62 3.73 -16.64
C ARG A 49 24.17 4.10 -16.36
N LEU A 50 23.60 4.94 -17.21
CA LEU A 50 22.16 5.24 -17.24
C LEU A 50 21.47 4.28 -18.21
N PRO A 51 20.61 3.35 -17.74
CA PRO A 51 19.81 2.51 -18.62
C PRO A 51 18.73 3.34 -19.32
N LEU A 52 18.60 3.14 -20.63
CA LEU A 52 17.57 3.75 -21.45
C LEU A 52 16.39 2.79 -21.60
N ALA A 53 15.17 3.30 -21.42
CA ALA A 53 13.95 2.56 -21.70
C ALA A 53 13.53 2.74 -23.15
N TRP A 54 13.36 1.63 -23.87
CA TRP A 54 12.87 1.68 -25.25
C TRP A 54 11.42 2.18 -25.29
N ASN A 55 11.15 3.18 -26.13
CA ASN A 55 9.83 3.80 -26.26
C ASN A 55 8.72 2.84 -26.70
N ARG A 56 9.06 1.73 -27.38
CA ARG A 56 8.13 0.67 -27.80
C ARG A 56 7.88 -0.38 -26.73
N ASP A 57 8.54 -0.27 -25.58
CA ASP A 57 8.58 -1.28 -24.51
C ASP A 57 9.13 -2.64 -24.94
N ARG A 58 8.39 -3.42 -25.75
CA ARG A 58 8.74 -4.76 -26.24
C ARG A 58 8.05 -5.11 -27.57
N LEU A 59 8.61 -6.08 -28.31
CA LEU A 59 7.99 -6.70 -29.49
C LEU A 59 7.88 -8.22 -29.32
N PHE A 60 6.86 -8.82 -29.92
CA PHE A 60 6.64 -10.29 -29.95
C PHE A 60 7.08 -10.93 -31.28
N ASP A 61 7.68 -10.14 -32.17
CA ASP A 61 8.22 -10.59 -33.45
C ASP A 61 9.73 -10.39 -33.44
N LYS A 62 10.47 -11.47 -33.67
CA LYS A 62 11.94 -11.48 -33.55
C LYS A 62 12.57 -10.71 -34.69
N GLU A 63 12.03 -10.87 -35.89
CA GLU A 63 12.53 -10.28 -37.13
C GLU A 63 12.40 -8.75 -37.05
N ALA A 64 11.24 -8.25 -36.64
CA ALA A 64 10.99 -6.84 -36.38
C ALA A 64 11.91 -6.28 -35.29
N ALA A 65 12.08 -6.99 -34.17
CA ALA A 65 13.02 -6.59 -33.12
C ALA A 65 14.47 -6.55 -33.62
N THR A 66 14.85 -7.48 -34.49
CA THR A 66 16.18 -7.54 -35.10
C THR A 66 16.41 -6.38 -36.06
N VAL A 67 15.41 -5.97 -36.84
CA VAL A 67 15.49 -4.78 -37.70
C VAL A 67 15.76 -3.52 -36.85
N PHE A 68 15.03 -3.34 -35.75
CA PHE A 68 15.28 -2.20 -34.86
C PHE A 68 16.64 -2.27 -34.16
N LEU A 69 17.07 -3.45 -33.74
CA LEU A 69 18.40 -3.64 -33.14
C LEU A 69 19.48 -3.25 -34.15
N ASN A 70 19.41 -3.73 -35.38
CA ASN A 70 20.38 -3.43 -36.44
C ASN A 70 20.42 -1.94 -36.78
N ALA A 71 19.30 -1.23 -36.71
CA ALA A 71 19.23 0.21 -36.94
C ALA A 71 19.97 1.05 -35.87
N VAL A 72 20.18 0.50 -34.67
CA VAL A 72 20.89 1.18 -33.57
C VAL A 72 22.23 0.53 -33.23
N SER A 73 22.50 -0.68 -33.73
CA SER A 73 23.76 -1.39 -33.57
C SER A 73 24.90 -0.59 -34.18
N GLY A 74 25.87 -0.20 -33.35
CA GLY A 74 27.02 0.61 -33.77
C GLY A 74 26.86 2.11 -33.53
N ALA A 75 25.71 2.57 -33.03
CA ALA A 75 25.58 3.94 -32.55
C ALA A 75 26.50 4.17 -31.32
N ASP A 76 27.37 5.17 -31.40
CA ASP A 76 28.28 5.58 -30.32
C ASP A 76 27.75 6.78 -29.51
N LYS A 77 26.68 7.40 -30.00
CA LYS A 77 26.09 8.63 -29.43
C LYS A 77 24.57 8.51 -29.33
N ALA A 78 24.03 9.12 -28.29
CA ALA A 78 22.60 9.36 -28.14
C ALA A 78 22.38 10.88 -28.09
N ILE A 79 21.34 11.37 -28.77
CA ILE A 79 20.97 12.78 -28.77
C ILE A 79 19.79 12.96 -27.81
N VAL A 80 19.92 13.92 -26.89
CA VAL A 80 18.81 14.31 -26.02
C VAL A 80 17.79 15.09 -26.85
N VAL A 81 16.60 14.53 -27.02
CA VAL A 81 15.52 15.11 -27.84
C VAL A 81 14.56 15.96 -27.00
N ASP A 82 14.33 15.59 -25.75
CA ASP A 82 13.44 16.30 -24.82
C ASP A 82 13.91 16.11 -23.37
N VAL A 83 13.72 17.14 -22.54
CA VAL A 83 13.92 17.09 -21.10
C VAL A 83 12.70 17.71 -20.43
N SER A 84 11.90 16.89 -19.76
CA SER A 84 10.73 17.35 -19.03
C SER A 84 10.85 17.08 -17.53
N ARG A 85 10.49 18.09 -16.72
CA ARG A 85 10.39 17.98 -15.26
C ARG A 85 8.95 18.19 -14.85
N LYS A 86 8.39 17.20 -14.13
CA LYS A 86 7.05 17.28 -13.56
C LYS A 86 7.13 17.05 -12.05
N VAL A 87 6.57 17.97 -11.28
CA VAL A 87 6.37 17.77 -9.85
C VAL A 87 5.23 16.76 -9.68
N LYS A 88 5.51 15.63 -9.04
CA LYS A 88 4.50 14.61 -8.72
C LYS A 88 4.34 14.53 -7.20
N VAL A 89 3.11 14.54 -6.73
CA VAL A 89 2.78 14.41 -5.31
C VAL A 89 2.22 13.01 -5.05
N LYS A 90 2.91 12.22 -4.21
CA LYS A 90 2.37 10.95 -3.70
C LYS A 90 1.35 11.29 -2.62
N GLN A 91 0.09 10.93 -2.86
CA GLN A 91 -0.99 11.28 -1.95
C GLN A 91 -0.92 10.48 -0.65
N ARG A 92 -1.25 11.14 0.46
CA ARG A 92 -1.46 10.50 1.77
C ARG A 92 -2.66 9.54 1.76
N PRO A 93 -2.71 8.55 2.66
CA PRO A 93 -3.83 7.62 2.74
C PRO A 93 -5.13 8.31 3.19
N GLN A 94 -6.26 7.68 2.88
CA GLN A 94 -7.55 7.99 3.50
C GLN A 94 -7.66 7.31 4.87
N GLY A 95 -8.73 7.60 5.61
CA GLY A 95 -9.03 6.90 6.86
C GLY A 95 -9.03 5.38 6.66
N LEU A 96 -8.52 4.66 7.66
CA LEU A 96 -8.38 3.20 7.60
C LEU A 96 -9.75 2.53 7.76
N ASN A 97 -10.11 1.61 6.88
CA ASN A 97 -11.28 0.77 7.04
C ASN A 97 -10.89 -0.70 7.27
N THR A 98 -11.89 -1.55 7.49
CA THR A 98 -11.68 -2.98 7.78
C THR A 98 -10.91 -3.69 6.67
N VAL A 99 -11.30 -3.46 5.42
CA VAL A 99 -10.73 -4.16 4.26
C VAL A 99 -9.25 -3.82 4.12
N GLU A 100 -8.89 -2.56 4.28
CA GLU A 100 -7.50 -2.13 4.18
C GLU A 100 -6.66 -2.61 5.36
N LEU A 101 -7.19 -2.58 6.59
CA LEU A 101 -6.53 -3.14 7.76
C LEU A 101 -6.18 -4.63 7.55
N LEU A 102 -7.16 -5.44 7.11
CA LEU A 102 -6.96 -6.87 6.89
C LEU A 102 -6.00 -7.15 5.73
N ARG A 103 -6.05 -6.33 4.66
CA ARG A 103 -5.12 -6.43 3.54
C ARG A 103 -3.69 -6.19 3.98
N VAL A 104 -3.43 -5.11 4.71
CA VAL A 104 -2.08 -4.76 5.17
C VAL A 104 -1.59 -5.72 6.25
N ALA A 105 -2.46 -6.15 7.17
CA ALA A 105 -2.12 -7.17 8.16
C ALA A 105 -1.62 -8.45 7.48
N SER A 106 -2.28 -8.90 6.41
CA SER A 106 -1.83 -10.07 5.64
C SER A 106 -0.54 -9.78 4.86
N ALA A 107 -0.54 -8.74 4.01
CA ALA A 107 0.53 -8.49 3.05
C ALA A 107 1.84 -7.98 3.68
N ALA A 108 1.75 -7.15 4.73
CA ALA A 108 2.90 -6.50 5.37
C ALA A 108 3.25 -7.10 6.73
N LEU A 109 2.26 -7.61 7.48
CA LEU A 109 2.50 -8.18 8.81
C LEU A 109 2.46 -9.71 8.85
N GLY A 110 2.05 -10.38 7.76
CA GLY A 110 1.92 -11.84 7.77
C GLY A 110 0.88 -12.37 8.75
N ILE A 111 -0.08 -11.53 9.17
CA ILE A 111 -1.16 -11.88 10.09
C ILE A 111 -2.41 -12.20 9.28
N GLY A 112 -2.88 -13.45 9.38
CA GLY A 112 -4.08 -13.89 8.66
C GLY A 112 -5.34 -13.07 9.04
N PRO A 113 -6.31 -12.89 8.13
CA PRO A 113 -7.46 -12.00 8.36
C PRO A 113 -8.25 -12.29 9.64
N HIS A 114 -8.42 -13.58 9.98
CA HIS A 114 -9.12 -13.99 11.20
C HIS A 114 -8.35 -13.53 12.46
N SER A 115 -7.06 -13.82 12.54
CA SER A 115 -6.21 -13.40 13.68
C SER A 115 -6.11 -11.88 13.77
N ALA A 116 -5.98 -11.18 12.63
CA ALA A 116 -5.92 -9.73 12.60
C ALA A 116 -7.20 -9.09 13.15
N MET A 117 -8.37 -9.59 12.75
CA MET A 117 -9.65 -9.12 13.28
C MET A 117 -9.77 -9.41 14.78
N ALA A 118 -9.42 -10.62 15.22
CA ALA A 118 -9.48 -10.99 16.63
C ALA A 118 -8.55 -10.11 17.51
N VAL A 119 -7.37 -9.74 16.99
CA VAL A 119 -6.47 -8.80 17.67
C VAL A 119 -7.07 -7.40 17.71
N ALA A 120 -7.60 -6.90 16.58
CA ALA A 120 -8.21 -5.57 16.51
C ALA A 120 -9.41 -5.44 17.46
N GLU A 121 -10.25 -6.48 17.56
CA GLU A 121 -11.35 -6.52 18.52
C GLU A 121 -10.87 -6.46 19.97
N ARG A 122 -9.77 -7.15 20.32
CA ARG A 122 -9.18 -7.03 21.66
C ARG A 122 -8.63 -5.62 21.94
N LEU A 123 -8.00 -5.00 20.94
CA LEU A 123 -7.51 -3.61 21.05
C LEU A 123 -8.68 -2.64 21.27
N TYR A 124 -9.80 -2.86 20.58
CA TYR A 124 -11.04 -2.09 20.76
C TYR A 124 -11.62 -2.25 22.17
N THR A 125 -11.82 -3.49 22.63
CA THR A 125 -12.36 -3.76 23.97
C THR A 125 -11.44 -3.22 25.08
N SER A 126 -10.14 -3.11 24.82
CA SER A 126 -9.15 -2.50 25.72
C SER A 126 -9.04 -0.96 25.60
N GLY A 127 -9.85 -0.35 24.72
CA GLY A 127 -9.93 1.09 24.51
C GLY A 127 -8.74 1.71 23.75
N PHE A 128 -7.91 0.91 23.07
CA PHE A 128 -6.76 1.42 22.32
C PHE A 128 -7.14 1.94 20.93
N ILE A 129 -8.14 1.32 20.28
CA ILE A 129 -8.68 1.75 18.99
C ILE A 129 -10.21 1.84 19.07
N ASN A 130 -10.83 2.53 18.12
CA ASN A 130 -12.29 2.48 17.94
C ASN A 130 -12.72 1.17 17.24
N TYR A 131 -14.02 1.00 17.03
CA TYR A 131 -14.59 -0.25 16.53
C TYR A 131 -14.00 -0.65 15.15
N PRO A 132 -13.40 -1.84 15.01
CA PRO A 132 -12.57 -2.18 13.85
C PRO A 132 -13.34 -2.77 12.67
N ARG A 133 -14.68 -2.77 12.74
CA ARG A 133 -15.58 -3.25 11.68
C ARG A 133 -16.35 -2.06 11.12
N THR A 134 -15.71 -1.39 10.17
CA THR A 134 -16.25 -0.26 9.42
C THR A 134 -15.86 -0.30 7.95
N GLU A 135 -16.74 0.22 7.09
CA GLU A 135 -16.47 0.52 5.68
C GLU A 135 -16.04 1.98 5.45
N SER A 136 -16.27 2.86 6.43
CA SER A 136 -15.99 4.29 6.34
C SER A 136 -14.51 4.61 6.29
N THR A 137 -14.16 5.57 5.42
CA THR A 137 -12.81 6.15 5.28
C THR A 137 -12.81 7.67 5.49
N ALA A 138 -13.98 8.28 5.72
CA ALA A 138 -14.14 9.68 6.10
C ALA A 138 -14.26 9.86 7.62
N TYR A 139 -13.38 10.67 8.22
CA TYR A 139 -13.50 11.06 9.62
C TYR A 139 -14.70 12.01 9.82
N PRO A 140 -15.56 11.79 10.83
CA PRO A 140 -16.68 12.68 11.10
C PRO A 140 -16.18 14.00 11.72
N PRO A 141 -16.89 15.13 11.50
CA PRO A 141 -16.51 16.42 12.10
C PRO A 141 -16.48 16.43 13.63
N SER A 142 -17.23 15.53 14.27
CA SER A 142 -17.28 15.39 15.73
C SER A 142 -16.02 14.73 16.33
N MET A 143 -15.16 14.12 15.51
CA MET A 143 -13.93 13.49 15.99
C MET A 143 -12.79 14.52 16.03
N ASP A 144 -12.31 14.86 17.23
CA ASP A 144 -11.17 15.76 17.41
C ASP A 144 -9.84 15.05 17.09
N LEU A 145 -9.48 15.06 15.82
CA LEU A 145 -8.26 14.42 15.31
C LEU A 145 -6.99 15.04 15.92
N LYS A 146 -6.98 16.35 16.18
CA LYS A 146 -5.81 17.00 16.79
C LYS A 146 -5.62 16.54 18.23
N ALA A 147 -6.71 16.37 18.99
CA ALA A 147 -6.62 15.81 20.35
C ALA A 147 -6.11 14.37 20.34
N LEU A 148 -6.56 13.53 19.42
CA LEU A 148 -6.05 12.16 19.27
C LEU A 148 -4.55 12.16 18.91
N LEU A 149 -4.12 13.00 17.96
CA LEU A 149 -2.72 13.16 17.61
C LEU A 149 -1.87 13.61 18.79
N ARG A 150 -2.33 14.58 19.59
CA ARG A 150 -1.59 15.09 20.76
C ARG A 150 -1.23 13.99 21.76
N GLN A 151 -2.02 12.93 21.87
CA GLN A 151 -1.69 11.81 22.76
C GLN A 151 -0.40 11.08 22.36
N HIS A 152 0.02 11.18 21.10
CA HIS A 152 1.17 10.47 20.55
C HIS A 152 2.48 11.28 20.57
N VAL A 153 2.50 12.54 21.02
CA VAL A 153 3.70 13.41 20.98
C VAL A 153 4.89 12.87 21.78
N ASN A 154 4.63 12.02 22.78
CA ASN A 154 5.65 11.40 23.61
C ASN A 154 5.95 9.94 23.22
N HIS A 155 5.34 9.43 22.14
CA HIS A 155 5.62 8.06 21.70
C HIS A 155 7.06 7.96 21.17
N PRO A 156 7.86 6.98 21.61
CA PRO A 156 9.31 6.94 21.31
C PRO A 156 9.64 6.82 19.82
N ARG A 157 8.75 6.23 19.01
CA ARG A 157 9.01 5.95 17.59
C ARG A 157 8.56 7.05 16.63
N TRP A 158 7.50 7.80 16.97
CA TRP A 158 6.87 8.75 16.04
C TRP A 158 6.44 10.05 16.71
N GLY A 159 6.68 10.21 18.02
CA GLY A 159 6.29 11.41 18.75
C GLY A 159 6.95 12.68 18.23
N SER A 160 8.18 12.60 17.74
CA SER A 160 8.86 13.72 17.06
C SER A 160 8.10 14.20 15.83
N VAL A 161 7.68 13.27 14.96
CA VAL A 161 6.88 13.56 13.75
C VAL A 161 5.56 14.21 14.11
N VAL A 162 4.89 13.69 15.14
CA VAL A 162 3.60 14.25 15.59
C VAL A 162 3.77 15.65 16.18
N ARG A 163 4.83 15.88 16.96
CA ARG A 163 5.15 17.20 17.52
C ARG A 163 5.41 18.20 16.41
N GLU A 164 6.29 17.87 15.47
CA GLU A 164 6.58 18.71 14.31
C GLU A 164 5.32 19.01 13.49
N MET A 165 4.46 17.99 13.28
CA MET A 165 3.21 18.14 12.57
C MET A 165 2.26 19.15 13.22
N LEU A 166 2.20 19.15 14.56
CA LEU A 166 1.33 20.04 15.32
C LEU A 166 1.91 21.46 15.47
N ASP A 167 3.24 21.59 15.56
CA ASP A 167 3.92 22.86 15.84
C ASP A 167 4.25 23.65 14.56
N SER A 168 4.62 22.97 13.47
CA SER A 168 5.18 23.59 12.25
C SER A 168 4.16 23.73 11.11
N GLY A 169 2.87 23.53 11.39
CA GLY A 169 1.82 23.67 10.39
C GLY A 169 1.74 22.56 9.35
N TYR A 170 2.48 21.44 9.51
CA TYR A 170 2.38 20.27 8.62
C TYR A 170 1.13 19.42 8.88
N TYR A 171 0.32 19.76 9.88
CA TYR A 171 -1.02 19.20 10.06
C TYR A 171 -1.94 19.66 8.93
N HIS A 172 -2.53 18.69 8.23
CA HIS A 172 -3.61 18.91 7.30
C HIS A 172 -4.82 18.06 7.67
N SER A 173 -6.01 18.57 7.38
CA SER A 173 -7.22 17.77 7.45
C SER A 173 -7.06 16.53 6.58
N PRO A 174 -7.49 15.34 7.05
CA PRO A 174 -7.49 14.14 6.25
C PRO A 174 -8.18 14.33 4.91
N ARG A 175 -7.78 13.53 3.92
CA ARG A 175 -8.45 13.52 2.62
C ARG A 175 -9.91 13.12 2.79
N ALA A 176 -10.78 13.70 1.97
CA ALA A 176 -12.16 13.24 1.88
C ALA A 176 -12.19 11.72 1.58
N GLY A 177 -13.07 11.03 2.29
CA GLY A 177 -13.29 9.59 2.17
C GLY A 177 -14.77 9.28 1.93
N HIS A 178 -15.12 8.01 2.05
CA HIS A 178 -16.49 7.52 2.03
C HIS A 178 -17.03 7.42 3.46
N ASN A 179 -18.27 7.84 3.69
CA ASN A 179 -18.99 7.60 4.93
C ASN A 179 -20.11 6.60 4.66
N ALA A 180 -20.00 5.39 5.20
CA ALA A 180 -20.98 4.33 5.04
C ALA A 180 -22.16 4.45 6.03
N GLY A 181 -22.11 5.42 6.96
CA GLY A 181 -23.13 5.62 7.99
C GLY A 181 -23.05 4.62 9.15
N ASP A 182 -21.92 3.93 9.29
CA ASP A 182 -21.66 2.92 10.32
C ASP A 182 -20.86 3.49 11.51
N HIS A 183 -19.53 3.45 11.41
CA HIS A 183 -18.59 3.89 12.42
C HIS A 183 -17.50 4.76 11.75
N PRO A 184 -16.78 5.59 12.51
CA PRO A 184 -15.64 6.33 11.96
C PRO A 184 -14.53 5.38 11.49
N PRO A 185 -13.61 5.83 10.62
CA PRO A 185 -12.44 5.06 10.24
C PRO A 185 -11.64 4.60 11.47
N ILE A 186 -10.98 3.45 11.34
CA ILE A 186 -10.19 2.83 12.40
C ILE A 186 -9.06 3.79 12.80
N ALA A 187 -9.01 4.18 14.07
CA ALA A 187 -8.11 5.18 14.62
C ALA A 187 -7.69 4.84 16.05
N PRO A 188 -6.49 5.26 16.49
CA PRO A 188 -6.08 5.13 17.87
C PRO A 188 -6.92 6.07 18.75
N MET A 189 -7.46 5.53 19.85
CA MET A 189 -8.23 6.27 20.86
C MET A 189 -7.40 6.60 22.09
N ARG A 190 -6.37 5.78 22.36
CA ARG A 190 -5.43 5.92 23.47
C ARG A 190 -4.02 5.56 23.04
N CYS A 191 -3.04 6.43 23.33
CA CYS A 191 -1.62 6.13 23.12
C CYS A 191 -1.13 5.03 24.09
N THR A 192 -0.33 4.06 23.61
CA THR A 192 0.29 3.03 24.47
C THR A 192 1.65 2.56 23.93
N THR A 193 2.48 2.05 24.83
CA THR A 193 3.75 1.35 24.54
C THR A 193 3.82 -0.03 25.21
N GLU A 194 2.74 -0.45 25.88
CA GLU A 194 2.69 -1.65 26.73
C GLU A 194 2.32 -2.93 25.97
N LEU A 195 1.92 -2.79 24.70
CA LEU A 195 1.52 -3.92 23.87
C LEU A 195 2.73 -4.71 23.39
N SER A 196 2.55 -6.00 23.17
CA SER A 196 3.55 -6.90 22.58
C SER A 196 2.98 -7.76 21.46
N GLY A 197 3.84 -8.43 20.70
CA GLY A 197 3.46 -9.35 19.63
C GLY A 197 2.55 -8.71 18.57
N ASP A 198 1.58 -9.48 18.07
CA ASP A 198 0.67 -9.01 17.02
C ASP A 198 -0.23 -7.85 17.45
N ALA A 199 -0.53 -7.72 18.76
CA ALA A 199 -1.27 -6.58 19.27
C ALA A 199 -0.49 -5.28 19.09
N ALA A 200 0.80 -5.28 19.42
CA ALA A 200 1.67 -4.13 19.17
C ALA A 200 1.77 -3.83 17.67
N ARG A 201 1.97 -4.86 16.83
CA ARG A 201 2.15 -4.68 15.38
C ARG A 201 0.92 -4.09 14.69
N ILE A 202 -0.28 -4.55 15.06
CA ILE A 202 -1.53 -4.01 14.52
C ILE A 202 -1.79 -2.59 15.05
N TYR A 203 -1.59 -2.37 16.35
CA TYR A 203 -1.75 -1.05 16.94
C TYR A 203 -0.79 -0.02 16.31
N ASP A 204 0.49 -0.38 16.16
CA ASP A 204 1.51 0.46 15.53
C ASP A 204 1.11 0.87 14.11
N TYR A 205 0.55 -0.06 13.33
CA TYR A 205 0.08 0.23 11.99
C TYR A 205 -1.12 1.18 12.02
N VAL A 206 -2.12 0.93 12.87
CA VAL A 206 -3.29 1.82 13.02
C VAL A 206 -2.85 3.24 13.40
N ALA A 207 -1.94 3.37 14.37
CA ALA A 207 -1.44 4.67 14.83
C ALA A 207 -0.65 5.41 13.74
N GLN A 208 0.29 4.73 13.08
CA GLN A 208 1.09 5.34 12.00
C GLN A 208 0.24 5.67 10.77
N HIS A 209 -0.73 4.82 10.41
CA HIS A 209 -1.66 5.10 9.32
C HIS A 209 -2.50 6.33 9.63
N PHE A 210 -3.05 6.42 10.85
CA PHE A 210 -3.80 7.59 11.31
C PHE A 210 -2.96 8.87 11.23
N ILE A 211 -1.73 8.88 11.77
CA ILE A 211 -0.82 10.02 11.68
C ILE A 211 -0.58 10.41 10.21
N ALA A 212 -0.34 9.42 9.35
CA ALA A 212 -0.12 9.65 7.93
C ALA A 212 -1.35 10.25 7.21
N THR A 213 -2.59 10.00 7.67
CA THR A 213 -3.78 10.63 7.07
C THR A 213 -3.81 12.16 7.24
N SER A 214 -3.15 12.67 8.28
CA SER A 214 -3.10 14.09 8.64
C SER A 214 -1.75 14.76 8.38
N HIS A 215 -0.72 13.98 8.00
CA HIS A 215 0.60 14.50 7.71
C HIS A 215 0.71 14.95 6.25
N ASN A 216 1.23 16.15 6.02
CA ASN A 216 1.63 16.60 4.69
C ASN A 216 3.13 16.37 4.52
N GLY A 217 3.47 15.35 3.73
CA GLY A 217 4.85 15.13 3.31
C GLY A 217 5.24 16.23 2.32
N GLY A 218 6.09 17.14 2.77
CA GLY A 218 6.98 17.88 1.87
C GLY A 218 7.95 16.95 1.17
#